data_AF-A0A9E2TL83-F1
#
_entry.id   AF-A0A9E2TL83-F1
#
_cell.length_a   1.000
_cell.length_b   1.000
_cell.length_c   1.000
_cell.angle_alpha   90.00
_cell.angle_beta   90.00
_cell.angle_gamma   90.00
#
_symmetry.space_group_name_H-M   'P 1'
#
loop_
_entity.id
_entity.type
_entity.pdbx_description
1 polymer ?
#
loop_
_entity_poly.entity_id
_entity_poly.type
_entity_poly.pdbx_seq_one_letter_code
_entity_poly.pdbx_strand_id
1 'polypeptide(L)' 'MRTLSPRRSRTALALCSCGKLHFSYDSVTFHFEPAEFTAFAEAVAHLFAQYKQSQHERQIDPFPAIHPHTCH' A
#
# COMPACT_ATOMS: atom_id res chain seq x y z
N MET A 1 -11.31 22.60 21.16
CA MET A 1 -10.32 21.81 20.40
C MET A 1 -10.94 20.45 20.10
N ARG A 2 -11.24 20.14 18.82
CA ARG A 2 -11.69 18.79 18.42
C ARG A 2 -10.44 17.97 18.15
N THR A 3 -10.14 17.02 19.03
CA THR A 3 -9.14 15.98 18.81
C THR A 3 -9.63 15.09 17.66
N LEU A 4 -9.01 15.23 16.49
CA LEU A 4 -9.19 14.27 15.40
C LEU A 4 -8.53 12.96 15.85
N SER A 5 -9.32 12.03 16.38
CA SER A 5 -8.83 10.67 16.62
C SER A 5 -8.30 10.12 15.28
N PRO A 6 -7.08 9.55 15.25
CA PRO A 6 -6.56 8.96 14.03
C PRO A 6 -7.53 7.86 13.61
N ARG A 7 -8.15 7.99 12.42
CA ARG A 7 -8.92 6.91 11.82
C ARG A 7 -7.96 5.73 11.67
N ARG A 8 -8.14 4.69 12.49
CA ARG A 8 -7.45 3.41 12.29
C ARG A 8 -7.99 2.85 10.99
N SER A 9 -7.27 3.06 9.89
CA SER A 9 -7.58 2.43 8.61
C SER A 9 -7.60 0.92 8.82
N ARG A 10 -8.78 0.30 8.70
CA ARG A 10 -8.92 -1.14 8.86
C ARG A 10 -8.65 -1.79 7.52
N THR A 11 -7.49 -2.42 7.40
CA THR A 11 -7.14 -3.24 6.24
C THR A 11 -7.45 -4.70 6.54
N ALA A 12 -8.19 -5.36 5.66
CA ALA A 12 -8.49 -6.78 5.80
C ALA A 12 -8.40 -7.48 4.44
N LEU A 13 -7.81 -8.68 4.45
CA LEU A 13 -7.80 -9.59 3.31
C LEU A 13 -8.59 -10.84 3.69
N ALA A 14 -9.59 -11.20 2.89
CA ALA A 14 -10.44 -12.35 3.16
C ALA A 14 -10.70 -13.16 1.90
N LEU A 15 -10.66 -14.48 2.02
CA LEU A 15 -11.20 -15.39 1.02
C LEU A 15 -12.70 -15.54 1.27
N CYS A 16 -13.52 -15.14 0.31
CA CYS A 16 -14.96 -15.24 0.42
C CYS A 16 -15.43 -16.65 0.05
N SER A 17 -16.52 -17.11 0.66
CA SER A 17 -17.15 -18.39 0.34
C SER A 17 -17.70 -18.46 -1.09
N CYS A 18 -17.82 -17.32 -1.79
CA CYS A 18 -18.13 -17.27 -3.21
C CYS A 18 -16.93 -17.59 -4.12
N GLY A 19 -15.77 -17.94 -3.56
CA GLY A 19 -14.56 -18.28 -4.30
C GLY A 19 -13.70 -17.07 -4.70
N LYS A 20 -14.12 -15.85 -4.35
CA LYS A 20 -13.45 -14.59 -4.68
C LYS A 20 -12.61 -14.07 -3.52
N LEU A 21 -11.63 -13.21 -3.82
CA LEU A 21 -10.82 -12.54 -2.81
C LEU A 21 -11.28 -11.11 -2.59
N HIS A 22 -11.43 -10.74 -1.32
CA HIS A 22 -11.85 -9.40 -0.92
C HIS A 22 -10.69 -8.69 -0.22
N PHE A 23 -10.34 -7.52 -0.73
CA PHE A 23 -9.42 -6.60 -0.06
C PHE A 23 -10.20 -5.37 0.40
N SER A 24 -10.26 -5.16 1.70
CA SER A 24 -10.97 -4.02 2.31
C SER A 24 -9.97 -3.00 2.84
N TYR A 25 -10.20 -1.73 2.54
CA TYR A 25 -9.49 -0.58 3.09
C TYR A 25 -10.50 0.48 3.54
N ASP A 26 -10.65 0.65 4.85
CA ASP A 26 -11.69 1.49 5.47
C ASP A 26 -13.09 1.14 4.95
N SER A 27 -13.74 2.02 4.19
CA SER A 27 -15.08 1.82 3.63
C SER A 27 -15.09 1.22 2.22
N VAL A 28 -13.92 0.96 1.62
CA VAL A 28 -13.80 0.47 0.24
C VAL A 28 -13.42 -1.00 0.25
N THR A 29 -14.17 -1.81 -0.50
CA THR A 29 -13.88 -3.24 -0.69
C THR A 29 -13.71 -3.55 -2.17
N PHE A 30 -12.52 -4.00 -2.53
CA PHE A 30 -12.22 -4.55 -3.84
C PHE A 30 -12.53 -6.04 -3.86
N HIS A 31 -13.21 -6.46 -4.92
CA HIS A 31 -13.58 -7.84 -5.17
C HIS A 31 -12.79 -8.31 -6.38
N PHE A 32 -12.07 -9.41 -6.23
CA PHE A 32 -11.22 -9.96 -7.28
C PHE A 32 -11.66 -11.37 -7.63
N GLU A 33 -11.70 -11.66 -8.93
CA GLU A 33 -11.53 -13.04 -9.36
C GLU A 33 -10.12 -13.54 -9.01
N PRO A 34 -9.90 -14.86 -8.83
CA PRO A 34 -8.60 -15.39 -8.41
C PRO A 34 -7.43 -14.94 -9.30
N ALA A 35 -7.62 -14.91 -10.63
CA ALA A 35 -6.58 -14.48 -11.57
C ALA A 35 -6.27 -12.97 -11.45
N GLU A 36 -7.30 -12.15 -11.25
CA GLU A 36 -7.15 -10.70 -11.06
C GLU A 36 -6.41 -10.39 -9.76
N PHE A 37 -6.71 -11.14 -8.70
CA PHE A 37 -6.02 -11.01 -7.42
C PHE A 37 -4.53 -11.33 -7.54
N THR A 38 -4.17 -12.40 -8.25
CA THR A 38 -2.76 -12.75 -8.48
C THR A 38 -2.02 -11.62 -9.19
N ALA A 39 -2.59 -11.09 -10.29
CA ALA A 39 -1.98 -9.97 -11.02
C ALA A 39 -1.83 -8.71 -10.14
N PHE A 40 -2.85 -8.42 -9.32
CA PHE A 40 -2.79 -7.32 -8.36
C PHE A 40 -1.67 -7.52 -7.32
N ALA A 41 -1.56 -8.72 -6.74
CA ALA A 41 -0.55 -9.03 -5.75
C ALA A 41 0.88 -8.94 -6.31
N GLU A 42 1.09 -9.40 -7.54
CA GLU A 42 2.38 -9.28 -8.24
C GLU A 42 2.76 -7.81 -8.46
N ALA A 43 1.82 -6.98 -8.94
CA ALA A 43 2.06 -5.55 -9.13
C ALA A 43 2.43 -4.84 -7.81
N VAL A 44 1.72 -5.15 -6.72
CA VAL A 44 2.03 -4.62 -5.39
C VAL A 44 3.40 -5.09 -4.90
N ALA A 45 3.77 -6.34 -5.14
CA ALA A 45 5.08 -6.87 -4.77
C ALA A 45 6.22 -6.16 -5.52
N HIS A 46 6.06 -5.92 -6.83
CA HIS A 46 7.02 -5.16 -7.63
C HIS A 46 7.17 -3.72 -7.13
N LEU A 47 6.04 -3.05 -6.84
CA LEU A 47 6.06 -1.70 -6.28
C LEU A 47 6.78 -1.67 -4.92
N PHE A 48 6.54 -2.67 -4.06
CA PHE A 48 7.20 -2.76 -2.76
C PHE A 48 8.72 -3.00 -2.88
N ALA A 49 9.14 -3.81 -3.85
CA ALA A 49 10.56 -4.01 -4.14
C ALA A 49 11.24 -2.69 -4.57
N GLN A 50 10.60 -1.93 -5.47
CA GLN A 50 11.07 -0.60 -5.88
C GLN A 50 11.12 0.37 -4.69
N TYR A 51 10.08 0.39 -3.85
CA TYR A 51 10.07 1.20 -2.63
C TYR A 51 11.26 0.87 -1.72
N LYS A 52 11.52 -0.41 -1.45
CA LYS A 52 12.67 -0.83 -0.63
C LYS A 52 14.00 -0.37 -1.20
N GLN A 53 14.19 -0.51 -2.52
CA GLN A 53 15.41 -0.05 -3.18
C GLN A 53 15.61 1.46 -3.00
N SER A 54 14.56 2.26 -3.20
CA SER A 54 14.61 3.72 -3.01
C SER A 54 14.91 4.14 -1.56
N GLN A 55 14.44 3.37 -0.56
CA GLN A 55 14.76 3.65 0.85
C GLN A 55 16.21 3.29 1.18
N HIS A 56 16.74 2.21 0.58
CA HIS A 56 18.14 1.81 0.76
C HIS A 56 19.10 2.87 0.20
N GLU A 57 18.81 3.40 -0.99
CA GLU A 57 19.59 4.50 -1.59
C GLU A 57 19.57 5.76 -0.71
N ARG A 58 18.42 6.12 -0.14
CA ARG A 58 18.31 7.25 0.82
C ARG A 58 19.11 7.05 2.11
N GLN A 59 19.38 5.82 2.51
CA GLN A 59 20.06 5.52 3.77
C GLN A 59 21.59 5.50 3.63
N ILE A 60 22.12 5.35 2.40
CA ILE A 60 23.56 5.29 2.15
C ILE A 60 24.19 6.69 2.03
N ASP A 61 23.41 7.76 1.81
CA ASP A 61 23.91 9.13 1.78
C ASP A 61 24.09 9.72 3.21
N PRO A 62 25.33 9.97 3.68
CA PRO A 62 25.56 10.71 4.91
C PRO A 62 25.56 12.22 4.59
N PHE A 63 24.38 12.85 4.64
CA PHE A 63 24.14 14.30 4.85
C PHE A 63 24.46 15.31 3.69
N PRO A 64 23.77 16.48 3.63
CA PRO A 64 22.35 16.70 3.42
C PRO A 64 22.10 17.46 2.09
N ALA A 65 21.12 17.05 1.29
CA ALA A 65 20.63 17.89 0.19
C ALA A 65 19.15 18.21 0.43
N ILE A 66 18.90 19.46 0.83
CA ILE A 66 17.58 20.07 0.91
C ILE A 66 16.98 20.06 -0.50
N HIS A 67 16.00 19.21 -0.75
CA HIS A 67 15.13 19.34 -1.93
C HIS A 67 13.66 19.09 -1.54
N PRO A 68 12.83 20.14 -1.45
CA PRO A 68 11.40 20.00 -1.27
C PRO A 68 10.77 19.86 -2.66
N HIS A 69 10.67 18.63 -3.16
CA HIS A 69 9.89 18.37 -4.37
C HIS A 69 8.70 17.49 -4.02
N THR A 70 7.64 18.21 -3.65
CA THR A 70 6.22 17.86 -3.73
C THR A 70 5.89 16.92 -4.89
N CYS A 71 5.16 15.84 -4.59
CA CYS A 71 4.43 15.09 -5.61
C CYS A 71 3.25 15.94 -6.10
N HIS A 72 3.18 16.17 -7.41
CA HIS A 72 2.00 16.66 -8.13
C HIS A 72 1.19 15.49 -8.67
#